data_AF-A0A7D5P5Q7-F1
#
_entry.id   AF-A0A7D5P5Q7-F1
#
_cell.length_a   1.000
_cell.length_b   1.000
_cell.length_c   1.000
_cell.angle_alpha   90.00
_cell.angle_beta   90.00
_cell.angle_gamma   90.00
#
_symmetry.space_group_name_H-M   'P 1'
#
loop_
_entity.id
_entity.type
_entity.pdbx_description
1 polymer ?
#
loop_
_entity_poly.entity_id
_entity_poly.type
_entity_poly.pdbx_seq_one_letter_code
_entity_poly.pdbx_strand_id
1 'polypeptide(L)' 'MGKKSKSKKKRLGKLERQNTRVPPWVMLKTDRNVERNPKRRHWRRSDTDE' A
#
# COMPACT_ATOMS: atom_id res chain seq x y z
N MET A 1 22.29 3.46 -3.27
CA MET A 1 20.95 4.09 -3.35
C MET A 1 21.04 5.32 -4.25
N GLY A 2 20.35 5.33 -5.39
CA GLY A 2 20.38 6.46 -6.31
C GLY A 2 19.71 7.72 -5.73
N LYS A 3 20.10 8.89 -6.25
CA LYS A 3 19.44 10.17 -5.94
C LYS A 3 18.01 10.13 -6.50
N LYS A 4 17.01 10.18 -5.62
CA LYS A 4 15.59 10.19 -6.01
C LYS A 4 15.12 11.63 -6.21
N SER A 5 14.43 11.90 -7.31
CA SER A 5 13.75 13.17 -7.51
C SER A 5 12.61 13.37 -6.51
N LYS A 6 12.17 14.61 -6.32
CA LYS A 6 11.03 14.94 -5.44
C LYS A 6 9.74 14.23 -5.86
N SER A 7 9.50 14.09 -7.16
CA SER A 7 8.33 13.38 -7.70
C SER A 7 8.37 11.89 -7.35
N LYS A 8 9.51 11.22 -7.60
CA LYS A 8 9.72 9.81 -7.22
C LYS A 8 9.53 9.60 -5.72
N LYS A 9 10.06 10.49 -4.87
CA LYS A 9 9.86 10.40 -3.41
C LYS A 9 8.39 10.52 -2.99
N LYS A 10 7.61 11.42 -3.62
CA LYS A 10 6.17 11.55 -3.36
C LYS A 10 5.39 10.30 -3.77
N ARG A 11 5.70 9.73 -4.93
CA ARG A 11 5.02 8.52 -5.43
C ARG A 11 5.34 7.30 -4.56
N LEU A 12 6.60 7.11 -4.16
CA LEU A 12 6.97 6.08 -3.19
C LEU A 12 6.25 6.27 -1.82
N GLY A 13 6.13 7.51 -1.34
CA GLY A 13 5.35 7.79 -0.11
C GLY A 13 3.86 7.48 -0.26
N LYS A 14 3.27 7.68 -1.45
CA LYS A 14 1.89 7.26 -1.74
C LYS A 14 1.76 5.73 -1.73
N LEU A 15 2.72 5.03 -2.35
CA LEU A 15 2.75 3.57 -2.37
C LEU A 15 2.82 3.01 -0.94
N GLU A 16 3.69 3.56 -0.09
CA GLU A 16 3.76 3.18 1.33
C GLU A 16 2.39 3.28 2.03
N ARG A 17 1.72 4.44 1.91
CA ARG A 17 0.40 4.67 2.52
C ARG A 17 -0.68 3.70 2.04
N GLN A 18 -0.66 3.34 0.76
CA GLN A 18 -1.59 2.35 0.19
C GLN A 18 -1.35 0.93 0.70
N ASN A 19 -0.16 0.62 1.22
CA ASN A 19 0.22 -0.72 1.67
C ASN A 19 -0.24 -1.04 3.11
N THR A 20 -1.34 -0.41 3.55
CA THR A 20 -1.91 -0.56 4.88
C THR A 20 -2.99 -1.66 4.91
N ARG A 21 -3.29 -2.19 6.11
CA ARG A 21 -4.37 -3.17 6.31
C ARG A 21 -5.74 -2.47 6.21
N VAL A 22 -6.76 -3.23 5.81
CA VAL A 22 -8.16 -2.79 5.96
C VAL A 22 -8.44 -2.46 7.44
N PRO A 23 -9.01 -1.28 7.75
CA PRO A 23 -9.30 -0.90 9.13
C PRO A 23 -10.27 -1.87 9.83
N PRO A 24 -10.09 -2.15 11.14
CA PRO A 24 -10.96 -3.08 11.87
C PRO A 24 -12.45 -2.73 11.81
N TRP A 25 -12.79 -1.45 11.92
CA TRP A 25 -14.19 -1.02 11.87
C TRP A 25 -14.83 -1.25 10.48
N VAL A 26 -14.05 -1.27 9.39
CA VAL A 26 -14.55 -1.60 8.05
C VAL A 26 -14.89 -3.08 7.97
N MET A 27 -14.05 -3.95 8.54
CA MET A 27 -14.34 -5.38 8.63
C MET A 27 -15.62 -5.65 9.42
N LEU A 28 -15.82 -4.95 10.55
CA LEU A 28 -17.05 -5.06 11.35
C LEU A 28 -18.27 -4.52 10.60
N LYS A 29 -18.15 -3.37 9.94
CA LYS A 29 -19.24 -2.74 9.19
C LYS A 29 -19.71 -3.58 7.99
N THR A 30 -18.82 -4.40 7.43
CA THR A 30 -19.08 -5.16 6.20
C THR A 30 -19.35 -6.65 6.47
N ASP A 31 -19.61 -7.05 7.72
CA ASP A 31 -19.79 -8.46 8.11
C ASP A 31 -18.66 -9.36 7.59
N ARG A 32 -17.43 -8.82 7.63
CA ARG A 32 -16.22 -9.48 7.13
C ARG A 32 -16.20 -9.78 5.63
N ASN A 33 -17.07 -9.16 4.83
CA ASN A 33 -16.97 -9.24 3.37
C ASN A 33 -15.71 -8.54 2.82
N VAL A 34 -15.14 -7.58 3.56
CA VAL A 34 -13.92 -6.86 3.18
C VAL A 34 -12.82 -7.05 4.22
N GLU A 35 -11.98 -8.08 4.07
CA GLU A 35 -10.93 -8.41 5.05
C GLU A 35 -9.50 -8.02 4.61
N ARG A 36 -9.18 -8.24 3.34
CA ARG A 36 -7.82 -8.11 2.81
C ARG A 36 -7.71 -6.95 1.83
N ASN A 37 -6.56 -6.28 1.85
CA ASN A 37 -6.21 -5.30 0.82
C ASN A 37 -5.59 -6.04 -0.37
N PRO A 38 -6.27 -6.13 -1.53
CA PRO A 38 -5.75 -6.86 -2.70
C PRO A 38 -4.52 -6.19 -3.32
N LYS A 39 -4.30 -4.89 -3.07
CA LYS A 39 -3.15 -4.11 -3.57
C LYS A 39 -1.98 -4.08 -2.58
N ARG A 40 -1.98 -4.96 -1.59
CA ARG A 40 -0.87 -5.08 -0.64
C ARG A 40 0.37 -5.60 -1.36
N ARG A 41 1.50 -4.94 -1.19
CA ARG A 41 2.77 -5.25 -1.85
C ARG A 41 3.87 -5.58 -0.84
N HIS A 42 4.82 -6.40 -1.25
CA HIS A 42 6.01 -6.68 -0.46
C HIS A 42 7.27 -6.26 -1.23
N TRP A 43 8.17 -5.53 -0.58
CA TRP A 43 9.32 -4.90 -1.24
C TRP A 43 10.31 -5.87 -1.91
N ARG A 44 10.35 -7.15 -1.50
CA ARG A 44 11.16 -8.19 -2.18
C ARG A 44 10.41 -9.04 -3.20
N ARG A 45 9.09 -9.15 -3.05
CA ARG A 45 8.26 -10.12 -3.80
C ARG A 45 7.39 -9.43 -4.86
N SER A 46 7.36 -8.10 -4.86
CA SER A 46 6.58 -7.27 -5.76
C SER A 46 7.47 -6.13 -6.24
N ASP A 47 7.36 -5.80 -7.53
CA ASP A 47 8.02 -4.63 -8.10
C ASP A 47 7.06 -3.42 -8.10
N THR A 48 7.62 -2.22 -8.14
CA THR A 48 6.89 -0.97 -8.30
C THR A 48 7.36 -0.31 -9.59
N ASP A 49 6.44 0.24 -10.37
CA ASP A 49 6.73 0.85 -11.69
C ASP A 49 7.57 2.16 -11.64
N GLU A 50 8.27 2.43 -10.53
CA GLU A 50 9.03 3.66 -10.25
C GLU A 50 10.47 3.68 -10.76
#